data_AF-A0A6J7ZTB8-F1
#
_entry.id   AF-A0A6J7ZTB8-F1
#
_cell.length_a   1.000
_cell.length_b   1.000
_cell.length_c   1.000
_cell.angle_alpha   90.00
_cell.angle_beta   90.00
_cell.angle_gamma   90.00
#
_symmetry.space_group_name_H-M   'P 1'
#
loop_
_entity.id
_entity.type
_entity.pdbx_description
1 polymer ?
#
loop_
_entity_poly.entity_id
_entity_poly.type
_entity_poly.pdbx_seq_one_letter_code
_entity_poly.pdbx_strand_id
1 'polypeptide(L)'
;MSTVQDLTIISPWKAELVKDIFPGEFDLSASNLKNFNNTLYFQPYQTKSYFPSVKEQLWKSDGTEAGTNLVKDQGSSYYRSSALKVDNNTLYF
;
A
#
# COMPACT_ATOMS: atom_id res chain seq x y z
N MET A 1 -15.82 -13.22 46.41
CA MET A 1 -15.83 -13.34 44.94
C MET A 1 -15.55 -11.96 44.39
N SER A 2 -14.31 -11.70 43.98
CA SER A 2 -13.91 -10.41 43.40
C SER A 2 -14.06 -10.54 41.89
N THR A 3 -15.02 -9.81 41.32
CA THR A 3 -15.20 -9.65 39.89
C THR A 3 -14.04 -8.82 39.37
N VAL A 4 -13.11 -9.46 38.67
CA VAL A 4 -12.16 -8.76 37.82
C VAL A 4 -12.98 -8.19 36.66
N GLN A 5 -13.13 -6.87 36.61
CA GLN A 5 -13.62 -6.19 35.41
C GLN A 5 -12.62 -6.50 34.30
N ASP A 6 -13.11 -7.17 33.26
CA ASP A 6 -12.37 -7.41 32.02
C ASP A 6 -12.07 -6.05 31.36
N LEU A 7 -10.85 -5.56 31.56
CA LEU A 7 -10.32 -4.40 30.88
C LEU A 7 -9.91 -4.81 29.46
N THR A 8 -10.90 -5.16 28.64
CA THR A 8 -10.74 -5.16 27.18
C THR A 8 -10.47 -3.73 26.75
N ILE A 9 -9.19 -3.37 26.69
CA ILE A 9 -8.70 -2.22 25.93
C ILE A 9 -8.99 -2.55 24.47
N ILE A 10 -10.17 -2.16 24.01
CA ILE A 10 -10.50 -2.06 22.59
C ILE A 10 -9.44 -1.14 21.99
N SER A 11 -8.50 -1.72 21.26
CA SER A 11 -7.81 -0.97 20.22
C SER A 11 -8.90 -0.51 19.25
N PRO A 12 -9.20 0.78 19.12
CA PRO A 12 -10.29 1.24 18.25
C PRO A 12 -9.96 1.06 16.76
N TRP A 13 -8.79 0.51 16.46
CA TRP A 13 -8.27 0.32 15.13
C TRP A 13 -8.16 -1.18 14.84
N LYS A 14 -9.07 -1.67 14.02
CA LYS A 14 -8.96 -3.00 13.40
C LYS A 14 -7.98 -2.87 12.22
N ALA A 15 -6.94 -3.69 12.22
CA ALA A 15 -6.10 -3.90 11.05
C ALA A 15 -6.53 -5.20 10.36
N GLU A 16 -6.67 -5.17 9.05
CA GLU A 16 -7.00 -6.35 8.24
C GLU A 16 -6.18 -6.35 6.94
N LEU A 17 -5.89 -7.56 6.44
CA LEU A 17 -5.27 -7.71 5.13
C LEU A 17 -6.32 -7.41 4.06
N VAL A 18 -6.11 -6.32 3.33
CA VAL A 18 -6.98 -5.94 2.21
C VAL A 18 -6.70 -6.78 0.97
N LYS A 19 -5.42 -6.94 0.62
CA LYS A 19 -4.98 -7.77 -0.50
C LYS A 19 -3.50 -8.09 -0.38
N ASP A 20 -3.13 -9.34 -0.61
CA ASP A 20 -1.75 -9.70 -0.92
C ASP A 20 -1.48 -9.40 -2.40
N ILE A 21 -0.76 -8.31 -2.67
CA ILE A 21 -0.40 -7.90 -4.02
C ILE A 21 0.90 -8.55 -4.50
N PHE A 22 1.58 -9.33 -3.64
CA PHE A 22 2.80 -10.04 -3.99
C PHE A 22 2.98 -11.32 -3.17
N PRO A 23 2.38 -12.43 -3.61
CA PRO A 23 2.50 -13.70 -2.90
C PRO A 23 3.95 -14.19 -2.88
N GLY A 24 4.52 -14.37 -1.67
CA GLY A 24 5.87 -14.92 -1.46
C GLY A 24 6.55 -14.46 -0.15
N GLU A 25 7.73 -15.01 0.14
CA GLU A 25 8.53 -14.67 1.34
C GLU A 25 9.36 -13.38 1.16
N PHE A 26 8.68 -12.26 0.90
CA PHE A 26 9.36 -10.99 0.73
C PHE A 26 8.75 -9.91 1.62
N ASP A 27 9.61 -9.24 2.38
CA ASP A 27 9.24 -8.02 3.09
C ASP A 27 8.96 -6.93 2.05
N LEU A 28 7.68 -6.61 1.86
CA LEU A 28 7.24 -5.44 1.15
C LEU A 28 6.79 -4.38 2.14
N SER A 29 7.23 -3.16 1.92
CA SER A 29 6.64 -1.99 2.55
C SER A 29 5.93 -1.15 1.49
N ALA A 30 4.78 -0.58 1.82
CA ALA A 30 4.23 0.48 0.98
C ALA A 30 5.13 1.71 1.09
N SER A 31 5.48 2.31 -0.03
CA SER A 31 6.21 3.58 -0.12
C SER A 31 5.44 4.58 -0.97
N ASN A 32 5.79 5.86 -0.87
CA ASN A 32 5.19 6.94 -1.67
C ASN A 32 3.65 6.94 -1.63
N LEU A 33 3.06 6.84 -0.43
CA LEU A 33 1.62 6.81 -0.26
C LEU A 33 0.98 8.20 -0.48
N LYS A 34 -0.09 8.25 -1.25
CA LYS A 34 -0.94 9.44 -1.43
C LYS A 34 -2.42 9.08 -1.44
N ASN A 35 -3.18 9.73 -0.57
CA ASN A 35 -4.63 9.74 -0.68
C ASN A 35 -5.06 10.79 -1.71
N PHE A 36 -5.91 10.40 -2.64
CA PHE A 36 -6.53 11.29 -3.61
C PHE A 36 -7.94 10.76 -3.94
N ASN A 37 -8.98 11.59 -3.73
CA ASN A 37 -10.38 11.23 -3.99
C ASN A 37 -10.79 9.87 -3.37
N ASN A 38 -10.58 9.70 -2.06
CA ASN A 38 -10.88 8.48 -1.30
C ASN A 38 -10.18 7.21 -1.80
N THR A 39 -9.16 7.36 -2.64
CA THR A 39 -8.33 6.27 -3.14
C THR A 39 -6.90 6.47 -2.66
N LEU A 40 -6.34 5.44 -2.06
CA LEU A 40 -4.92 5.40 -1.69
C LEU A 40 -4.12 4.93 -2.90
N TYR A 41 -3.16 5.74 -3.34
CA TYR A 41 -2.16 5.40 -4.35
C TYR A 41 -0.81 5.16 -3.69
N PHE A 42 -0.08 4.13 -4.11
CA PHE A 42 1.20 3.77 -3.51
C PHE A 42 2.08 2.97 -4.48
N GLN A 43 3.38 2.97 -4.19
CA GLN A 43 4.36 2.13 -4.86
C GLN A 43 4.90 1.12 -3.84
N PRO A 44 4.79 -0.21 -4.08
CA PRO A 44 5.39 -1.18 -3.20
C PRO A 44 6.91 -1.04 -3.28
N TYR A 45 7.56 -1.09 -2.12
CA TYR A 45 9.00 -1.04 -1.99
C TYR A 45 9.50 -2.41 -1.54
N GLN A 46 10.45 -2.95 -2.30
CA GLN A 46 11.15 -4.18 -1.98
C GLN A 46 12.62 -3.86 -1.73
N THR A 47 13.17 -4.38 -0.63
CA THR A 47 14.58 -4.22 -0.26
C THR A 47 15.51 -5.16 -1.03
N LYS A 48 15.01 -6.31 -1.53
CA LYS A 48 15.80 -7.32 -2.23
C LYS A 48 15.84 -7.07 -3.73
N SER A 49 17.04 -6.77 -4.27
CA SER A 49 17.23 -6.37 -5.67
C SER A 49 17.18 -7.50 -6.72
N TYR A 50 17.07 -8.77 -6.29
CA TYR A 50 17.20 -9.94 -7.17
C TYR A 50 15.88 -10.49 -7.76
N PHE A 51 14.73 -9.91 -7.42
CA PHE A 51 13.42 -10.39 -7.88
C PHE A 51 12.73 -9.38 -8.83
N PRO A 52 11.89 -9.86 -9.78
CA PRO A 52 11.26 -9.00 -10.78
C PRO A 52 10.35 -7.94 -10.15
N SER A 53 10.83 -6.69 -10.25
CA SER A 53 10.16 -5.41 -10.58
C SER A 53 8.75 -5.05 -10.07
N VAL A 54 8.23 -5.66 -9.00
CA VAL A 54 7.04 -5.10 -8.31
C VAL A 54 7.28 -3.65 -7.87
N LYS A 55 8.54 -3.32 -7.56
CA LYS A 55 8.99 -1.98 -7.12
C LYS A 55 8.68 -0.83 -8.06
N GLU A 56 8.30 -1.13 -9.31
CA GLU A 56 7.99 -0.15 -10.36
C GLU A 56 6.50 -0.13 -10.69
N GLN A 57 5.66 -0.70 -9.83
CA GLN A 57 4.22 -0.71 -10.03
C GLN A 57 3.54 0.39 -9.22
N LEU A 58 2.64 1.14 -9.86
CA LEU A 58 1.70 2.01 -9.17
C LEU A 58 0.42 1.25 -8.89
N TRP A 59 0.04 1.19 -7.62
CA TRP A 59 -1.18 0.54 -7.15
C TRP A 59 -2.15 1.57 -6.58
N LYS A 60 -3.44 1.22 -6.62
CA LYS A 60 -4.50 1.96 -5.95
C LYS A 60 -5.34 1.04 -5.06
N SER A 61 -5.92 1.57 -3.98
CA SER A 61 -6.83 0.86 -3.09
C SER A 61 -7.89 1.81 -2.54
N ASP A 62 -9.13 1.32 -2.41
CA ASP A 62 -10.22 1.95 -1.67
C ASP A 62 -10.42 1.34 -0.27
N GLY A 63 -9.50 0.46 0.17
CA GLY A 63 -9.62 -0.30 1.40
C GLY A 63 -10.27 -1.68 1.24
N THR A 64 -10.67 -2.07 0.03
CA THR A 64 -11.22 -3.41 -0.26
C THR A 64 -10.32 -4.22 -1.20
N GLU A 65 -10.41 -5.54 -1.12
CA GLU A 65 -9.66 -6.44 -2.01
C GLU A 65 -9.99 -6.17 -3.48
N ALA A 66 -11.29 -6.00 -3.78
CA ALA A 66 -11.81 -5.74 -5.11
C ALA A 66 -11.38 -4.37 -5.66
N GLY A 67 -11.31 -3.35 -4.81
CA GLY A 67 -10.84 -2.01 -5.17
C GLY A 67 -9.32 -1.88 -5.22
N THR A 68 -8.57 -2.88 -4.74
CA THR A 68 -7.11 -2.89 -4.79
C THR A 68 -6.59 -3.42 -6.13
N ASN A 69 -6.10 -2.51 -6.98
CA ASN A 69 -5.76 -2.80 -8.37
C ASN A 69 -4.47 -2.10 -8.83
N LEU A 70 -3.77 -2.74 -9.77
CA LEU A 70 -2.65 -2.14 -10.49
C LEU A 70 -3.16 -0.99 -11.36
N VAL A 71 -2.57 0.19 -11.20
CA VAL A 71 -2.81 1.34 -12.07
C VAL A 71 -1.89 1.28 -13.27
N LYS A 72 -0.59 1.05 -13.02
CA LYS A 72 0.42 1.05 -14.08
C LYS A 72 1.64 0.23 -13.66
N ASP A 73 2.08 -0.65 -14.54
CA ASP A 73 3.44 -1.20 -14.50
C ASP A 73 4.38 -0.22 -15.22
N GLN A 74 5.36 0.33 -14.50
CA GLN A 74 6.33 1.29 -15.06
C GLN A 74 7.56 0.59 -15.66
N GLY A 75 7.67 -0.74 -15.53
CA GLY A 75 8.78 -1.55 -16.04
C GLY A 75 10.12 -1.26 -15.36
N SER A 76 11.14 -2.05 -15.73
CA SER A 76 12.50 -2.04 -15.17
C SER A 76 13.34 -0.80 -15.47
N SER A 77 12.73 0.29 -15.92
CA SER A 77 13.48 1.50 -16.22
C SER A 77 14.01 2.10 -14.91
N TYR A 78 15.33 2.28 -14.83
CA TYR A 78 16.05 2.83 -13.67
C TYR A 78 15.57 4.21 -13.20
N TYR A 79 14.64 4.82 -13.93
CA TYR A 79 13.98 6.06 -13.59
C TYR A 79 12.78 5.76 -12.71
N ARG A 80 13.05 5.53 -11.41
CA ARG A 80 12.02 5.64 -10.38
C ARG A 80 11.33 6.99 -10.61
N SER A 81 10.04 6.95 -10.97
CA SER A 81 9.22 8.15 -10.90
C SER A 81 9.39 8.76 -9.51
N SER A 82 9.89 9.99 -9.48
CA SER A 82 10.27 10.69 -8.27
C SER A 82 9.00 11.20 -7.59
N ALA A 83 8.38 10.32 -6.80
CA ALA A 83 7.27 10.56 -5.89
C ALA A 83 5.90 10.85 -6.52
N LEU A 84 4.87 10.22 -5.94
CA LEU A 84 3.48 10.60 -6.16
C LEU A 84 3.23 12.02 -5.63
N LYS A 85 2.72 12.89 -6.51
CA LYS A 85 2.37 14.28 -6.16
C LYS A 85 0.91 14.54 -6.49
N VAL A 86 0.19 15.16 -5.56
CA VAL A 86 -1.14 15.72 -5.82
C VAL A 86 -1.01 17.24 -5.88
N ASP A 87 -1.47 17.84 -6.97
CA ASP A 87 -1.42 19.29 -7.19
C ASP A 87 -2.56 19.71 -8.14
N ASN A 88 -3.23 20.82 -7.86
CA ASN A 88 -4.40 21.30 -8.61
C ASN A 88 -5.39 20.18 -8.98
N ASN A 89 -5.79 19.38 -7.99
CA ASN A 89 -6.71 18.25 -8.15
C ASN A 89 -6.25 17.20 -9.19
N THR A 90 -4.94 17.06 -9.39
CA THR A 90 -4.32 16.13 -10.33
C THR A 90 -3.25 15.32 -9.62
N LEU A 91 -3.25 13.99 -9.82
CA LEU A 91 -2.20 13.08 -9.35
C LEU A 91 -1.14 12.88 -10.45
N TYR A 92 0.13 13.11 -10.11
CA TYR A 92 1.30 12.93 -10.96
C TYR A 92 2.11 11.71 -10.48
N PHE A 93 2.57 10.87 -11.42
CA PHE A 93 3.27 9.61 -11.16
C PHE A 93 4.17 9.19 -12.33
#